data_AF-A0A371LRM8-F1
#
_entry.id   AF-A0A371LRM8-F1
#
_cell.length_a   1.000
_cell.length_b   1.000
_cell.length_c   1.000
_cell.angle_alpha   90.00
_cell.angle_beta   90.00
_cell.angle_gamma   90.00
#
_symmetry.space_group_name_H-M   'P 1'
#
loop_
_entity.id
_entity.type
_entity.pdbx_description
1 polymer ?
#
loop_
_entity_poly.entity_id
_entity_poly.type
_entity_poly.pdbx_seq_one_letter_code
_entity_poly.pdbx_strand_id
1 'polypeptide(L)'
;AEAIAGVKAVLTHEDVPEDRFTRTGFPYPAPAPFDERVLNETVRFVGEPVAAVAARTAEAAAAAVDAIEVDYEPYDHVLDAHEAMGADAPTLHPEPYENPQENAAPERNVVCETRHEEGNVERGFEAADEVVEGEYETQAVHHL
;
A
#
# COMPACT_ATOMS: atom_id res chain seq x y z
N ALA A 1 26.61 0.59 8.62
CA ALA A 1 26.63 0.28 7.17
C ALA A 1 27.70 1.03 6.36
N GLU A 2 27.71 2.37 6.31
CA GLU A 2 28.53 3.15 5.33
C GLU A 2 30.05 2.93 5.39
N ALA A 3 30.59 2.63 6.58
CA ALA A 3 32.02 2.44 6.78
C ALA A 3 32.56 1.11 6.18
N ILE A 4 31.68 0.22 5.71
CA ILE A 4 32.10 -1.07 5.15
C ILE A 4 32.82 -0.85 3.81
N ALA A 5 34.00 -1.44 3.68
CA ALA A 5 34.84 -1.30 2.50
C ALA A 5 34.09 -1.78 1.24
N GLY A 6 33.98 -0.90 0.25
CA GLY A 6 33.31 -1.19 -1.02
C GLY A 6 31.89 -0.62 -1.13
N VAL A 7 31.27 -0.19 -0.03
CA VAL A 7 30.03 0.59 -0.04
C VAL A 7 30.27 1.96 -0.68
N LYS A 8 29.26 2.44 -1.41
CA LYS A 8 29.27 3.72 -2.15
C LYS A 8 28.13 4.65 -1.78
N ALA A 9 26.98 4.09 -1.41
CA ALA A 9 25.88 4.84 -0.84
C ALA A 9 25.03 3.92 0.04
N VAL A 10 24.46 4.51 1.09
CA VAL A 10 23.33 3.97 1.84
C VAL A 10 22.29 5.09 1.77
N LEU A 11 21.14 4.81 1.15
CA LEU A 11 20.08 5.78 0.93
C LEU A 11 18.90 5.44 1.82
N THR A 12 18.30 6.46 2.42
CA THR A 12 17.10 6.37 3.27
C THR A 12 15.97 7.23 2.70
N HIS A 13 14.86 7.34 3.43
CA HIS A 13 13.78 8.27 3.08
C HIS A 13 14.25 9.75 3.00
N GLU A 14 15.37 10.10 3.65
CA GLU A 14 15.96 11.45 3.60
C GLU A 14 16.68 11.75 2.27
N ASP A 15 17.06 10.71 1.51
CA ASP A 15 17.89 10.83 0.31
C ASP A 15 17.10 10.71 -1.01
N VAL A 16 15.78 10.47 -0.93
CA VAL A 16 14.92 10.24 -2.09
C VAL A 16 14.00 11.44 -2.35
N PRO A 17 13.51 11.62 -3.60
CA PRO A 17 12.52 12.65 -3.89
C PRO A 17 11.27 12.50 -3.02
N GLU A 18 10.67 13.64 -2.68
CA GLU A 18 9.41 13.69 -1.92
C GLU A 18 8.17 13.39 -2.77
N ASP A 19 8.32 13.41 -4.10
CA ASP A 19 7.27 13.13 -5.07
C ASP A 19 6.67 11.75 -4.82
N ARG A 20 5.34 11.70 -4.73
CA ARG A 20 4.61 10.46 -4.55
C ARG A 20 4.32 9.79 -5.89
N PHE A 21 4.27 8.47 -5.88
CA PHE A 21 3.84 7.66 -7.00
C PHE A 21 2.94 6.52 -6.54
N THR A 22 2.46 5.72 -7.48
CA THR A 22 1.62 4.55 -7.21
C THR A 22 2.31 3.27 -7.69
N ARG A 23 2.25 2.22 -6.87
CA ARG A 23 2.74 0.87 -7.24
C ARG A 23 1.69 0.00 -7.93
N THR A 24 0.48 0.50 -8.14
CA THR A 24 -0.67 -0.23 -8.70
C THR A 24 -0.48 -0.75 -10.14
N GLY A 25 0.64 -0.43 -10.80
CA GLY A 25 1.00 -1.00 -12.10
C GLY A 25 0.13 -0.54 -13.27
N PHE A 26 -0.78 0.41 -13.06
CA PHE A 26 -1.59 0.98 -14.13
C PHE A 26 -0.76 1.82 -15.11
N PRO A 27 -1.12 1.82 -16.41
CA PRO A 27 -0.48 2.69 -17.39
C PRO A 27 -0.78 4.16 -17.08
N TYR A 28 0.14 5.07 -17.45
CA TYR A 28 -0.05 6.50 -17.25
C TYR A 28 -1.12 7.07 -18.21
N PRO A 29 -2.05 7.92 -17.74
CA PRO A 29 -2.22 8.37 -16.35
C PRO A 29 -2.81 7.26 -15.47
N ALA A 30 -2.13 6.95 -14.36
CA ALA A 30 -2.59 5.92 -13.44
C ALA A 30 -3.82 6.44 -12.68
N PRO A 31 -4.92 5.69 -12.63
CA PRO A 31 -6.14 6.12 -11.95
C PRO A 31 -6.05 5.99 -10.43
N ALA A 32 -4.98 5.41 -9.88
CA ALA A 32 -4.83 5.18 -8.45
C ALA A 32 -4.16 6.37 -7.72
N PRO A 33 -4.37 6.50 -6.40
CA PRO A 33 -3.69 7.49 -5.58
C PRO A 33 -2.17 7.39 -5.66
N PHE A 34 -1.50 8.53 -5.62
CA PHE A 34 -0.06 8.62 -5.41
C PHE A 34 0.17 8.78 -3.91
N ASP A 35 0.37 7.66 -3.24
CA ASP A 35 0.31 7.51 -1.79
C ASP A 35 1.63 7.03 -1.17
N GLU A 36 2.65 6.81 -2.00
CA GLU A 36 3.93 6.25 -1.58
C GLU A 36 5.12 7.01 -2.16
N ARG A 37 6.20 7.12 -1.37
CA ARG A 37 7.54 7.54 -1.82
C ARG A 37 8.39 6.32 -2.15
N VAL A 38 9.55 6.55 -2.77
CA VAL A 38 10.49 5.46 -3.13
C VAL A 38 11.01 4.74 -1.87
N LEU A 39 11.23 5.51 -0.80
CA LEU A 39 11.49 5.04 0.56
C LEU A 39 10.62 5.89 1.49
N ASN A 40 9.71 5.26 2.22
CA ASN A 40 8.82 5.94 3.15
C ASN A 40 9.48 6.07 4.54
N GLU A 41 9.12 7.11 5.29
CA GLU A 41 9.45 7.22 6.71
C GLU A 41 8.63 6.22 7.53
N THR A 42 7.32 6.14 7.27
CA THR A 42 6.40 5.18 7.89
C THR A 42 6.26 3.94 7.02
N VAL A 43 6.55 2.77 7.60
CA VAL A 43 6.29 1.46 6.97
C VAL A 43 4.90 0.94 7.31
N ARG A 44 4.22 0.36 6.33
CA ARG A 44 2.80 -0.07 6.41
C ARG A 44 2.62 -1.58 6.27
N PHE A 45 3.64 -2.29 5.78
CA PHE A 45 3.58 -3.74 5.65
C PHE A 45 4.97 -4.38 5.84
N VAL A 46 4.96 -5.66 6.21
CA VAL A 46 6.19 -6.45 6.34
C VAL A 46 6.81 -6.66 4.96
N GLY A 47 8.06 -6.21 4.79
CA GLY A 47 8.79 -6.28 3.53
C GLY A 47 8.85 -4.95 2.77
N GLU A 48 8.29 -3.87 3.31
CA GLU A 48 8.47 -2.54 2.73
C GLU A 48 9.93 -2.08 2.80
N PRO A 49 10.51 -1.53 1.71
CA PRO A 49 11.88 -1.03 1.72
C PRO A 49 12.07 0.19 2.63
N VAL A 50 13.06 0.11 3.54
CA VAL A 50 13.42 1.21 4.46
C VAL A 50 14.72 1.93 4.08
N ALA A 51 15.61 1.22 3.38
CA ALA A 51 16.89 1.75 2.92
C ALA A 51 17.37 0.99 1.69
N ALA A 52 18.26 1.61 0.91
CA ALA A 52 18.90 1.00 -0.24
C ALA A 52 20.43 1.14 -0.16
N VAL A 53 21.16 0.08 -0.48
CA VAL A 53 22.63 0.07 -0.45
C VAL A 53 23.21 -0.11 -1.84
N ALA A 54 24.11 0.79 -2.24
CA ALA A 54 24.94 0.63 -3.43
C ALA A 54 26.37 0.29 -3.03
N ALA A 55 26.90 -0.83 -3.52
CA ALA A 55 28.28 -1.26 -3.26
C ALA A 55 28.94 -1.86 -4.50
N ARG A 56 30.27 -2.00 -4.47
CA ARG A 56 31.05 -2.55 -5.60
C ARG A 56 30.85 -4.05 -5.81
N THR A 57 30.40 -4.78 -4.79
CA THR A 57 30.13 -6.21 -4.87
C THR A 57 28.86 -6.54 -4.08
N ALA A 58 28.22 -7.66 -4.41
CA ALA A 58 27.02 -8.11 -3.72
C ALA A 58 27.30 -8.45 -2.25
N GLU A 59 28.48 -9.00 -1.94
CA GLU A 59 28.89 -9.35 -0.58
C GLU A 59 29.04 -8.10 0.29
N ALA A 60 29.63 -7.03 -0.26
CA ALA A 60 29.75 -5.76 0.44
C ALA A 60 28.38 -5.09 0.65
N ALA A 61 27.47 -5.21 -0.34
CA ALA A 61 26.10 -4.72 -0.21
C ALA A 61 25.33 -5.48 0.89
N ALA A 62 25.37 -6.81 0.88
CA ALA A 62 24.71 -7.65 1.87
C ALA A 62 25.24 -7.39 3.29
N ALA A 63 26.56 -7.38 3.46
CA ALA A 63 27.17 -7.07 4.75
C ALA A 63 26.79 -5.68 5.27
N ALA A 64 26.58 -4.72 4.36
CA ALA A 64 26.14 -3.39 4.72
C ALA A 64 24.67 -3.32 5.10
N VAL A 65 23.79 -4.05 4.39
CA VAL A 65 22.37 -4.21 4.78
C VAL A 65 22.25 -4.85 6.16
N ASP A 66 22.99 -5.91 6.44
CA ASP A 66 23.00 -6.58 7.75
C ASP A 66 23.51 -5.69 8.89
N ALA A 67 24.26 -4.64 8.56
CA ALA A 67 24.82 -3.67 9.50
C ALA A 67 23.98 -2.37 9.58
N ILE A 68 22.78 -2.35 9.02
CA ILE A 68 21.80 -1.28 9.23
C ILE A 68 20.99 -1.63 10.47
N GLU A 69 20.93 -0.70 11.42
CA GLU A 69 20.04 -0.78 12.57
C GLU A 69 18.89 0.21 12.34
N VAL A 70 17.65 -0.25 12.53
CA VAL A 70 16.45 0.58 12.38
C VAL A 70 15.68 0.52 13.69
N ASP A 71 15.38 1.70 14.23
CA ASP A 71 14.52 1.85 15.40
C ASP A 71 13.09 2.11 14.91
N TYR A 72 12.14 1.31 15.38
CA TYR A 72 10.73 1.42 14.99
C TYR A 72 9.89 1.82 16.19
N GLU A 73 9.02 2.81 16.00
CA GLU A 73 7.86 3.01 16.87
C GLU A 73 6.70 2.16 16.31
N PRO A 74 6.28 1.08 17.01
CA PRO A 74 5.21 0.23 16.50
C PRO A 74 3.86 0.95 16.56
N TYR A 75 3.11 0.89 15.46
CA TYR A 75 1.72 1.33 15.39
C TYR A 75 0.75 0.14 15.45
N ASP A 76 -0.50 0.41 15.84
CA ASP A 76 -1.58 -0.55 15.67
C ASP A 76 -1.77 -0.86 14.17
N HIS A 77 -2.06 -2.13 13.87
CA HIS A 77 -2.20 -2.61 12.50
C HIS A 77 -3.60 -3.17 12.29
N VAL A 78 -4.03 -3.20 11.02
CA VAL A 78 -5.28 -3.82 10.59
C VAL A 78 -4.99 -4.67 9.36
N LEU A 79 -5.44 -5.93 9.37
CA LEU A 79 -5.18 -6.90 8.30
C LEU A 79 -6.43 -7.27 7.50
N ASP A 80 -7.60 -6.92 8.02
CA ASP A 80 -8.89 -7.14 7.37
C ASP A 80 -9.40 -5.83 6.75
N ALA A 81 -9.81 -5.90 5.49
CA ALA A 81 -10.25 -4.71 4.74
C ALA A 81 -11.58 -4.13 5.27
N HIS A 82 -12.48 -4.97 5.82
CA HIS A 82 -13.73 -4.50 6.40
C HIS A 82 -13.49 -3.82 7.74
N GLU A 83 -12.62 -4.37 8.58
CA GLU A 83 -12.19 -3.75 9.84
C GLU A 83 -11.49 -2.41 9.59
N ALA A 84 -10.67 -2.31 8.54
CA ALA A 84 -9.96 -1.09 8.18
C ALA A 84 -10.89 0.11 7.89
N MET A 85 -12.14 -0.15 7.48
CA MET A 85 -13.16 0.87 7.23
C MET A 85 -13.92 1.35 8.46
N GLY A 86 -13.66 0.72 9.62
CA GLY A 86 -14.25 1.04 10.91
C GLY A 86 -13.77 2.37 11.48
N ALA A 87 -14.57 2.98 12.34
CA ALA A 87 -14.24 4.28 12.95
C ALA A 87 -13.06 4.22 13.93
N ASP A 88 -12.79 3.04 14.49
CA ASP A 88 -11.71 2.79 15.45
C ASP A 88 -10.45 2.19 14.78
N ALA A 89 -10.45 2.04 13.45
CA ALA A 89 -9.32 1.49 12.72
C ALA A 89 -8.12 2.46 12.72
N PRO A 90 -6.89 1.96 12.75
CA PRO A 90 -5.72 2.82 12.58
C PRO A 90 -5.76 3.49 11.20
N THR A 91 -5.49 4.79 11.15
CA THR A 91 -5.34 5.52 9.88
C THR A 91 -4.02 5.14 9.21
N LEU A 92 -4.07 4.51 8.03
CA LEU A 92 -2.87 4.03 7.32
C LEU A 92 -2.20 5.13 6.49
N HIS A 93 -2.98 6.06 5.95
CA HIS A 93 -2.52 7.18 5.13
C HIS A 93 -3.04 8.49 5.72
N PRO A 94 -2.31 9.11 6.67
CA PRO A 94 -2.76 10.32 7.34
C PRO A 94 -2.68 11.56 6.43
N GLU A 95 -1.88 11.50 5.36
CA GLU A 95 -1.83 12.59 4.39
C GLU A 95 -2.90 12.42 3.31
N PRO A 96 -3.39 13.53 2.72
CA PRO A 96 -4.31 13.46 1.60
C PRO A 96 -3.74 12.64 0.44
N TYR A 97 -4.59 11.88 -0.22
CA TYR A 97 -4.26 11.24 -1.49
C TYR A 97 -4.00 12.30 -2.56
N GLU A 98 -2.82 12.25 -3.16
CA GLU A 98 -2.60 12.88 -4.46
C GLU A 98 -3.29 12.01 -5.51
N ASN A 99 -4.00 12.63 -6.46
CA ASN A 99 -4.78 11.90 -7.47
C ASN A 99 -5.83 10.91 -6.86
N PRO A 100 -6.74 11.37 -5.99
CA PRO A 100 -7.73 10.49 -5.36
C PRO A 100 -8.72 9.92 -6.38
N GLN A 101 -9.17 8.69 -6.13
CA GLN A 101 -10.27 8.09 -6.89
C GLN A 101 -11.63 8.65 -6.48
N GLU A 102 -12.66 8.34 -7.27
CA GLU A 102 -14.03 8.70 -6.97
C GLU A 102 -14.44 8.11 -5.61
N ASN A 103 -15.06 8.95 -4.77
CA ASN A 103 -15.54 8.58 -3.44
C ASN A 103 -14.46 8.01 -2.49
N ALA A 104 -13.18 8.34 -2.71
CA ALA A 104 -12.12 8.01 -1.74
C ALA A 104 -12.41 8.67 -0.37
N ALA A 105 -12.19 7.92 0.70
CA ALA A 105 -12.28 8.36 2.09
C ALA A 105 -11.06 7.85 2.88
N PRO A 106 -9.89 8.50 2.72
CA PRO A 106 -8.63 8.08 3.36
C PRO A 106 -8.74 7.98 4.89
N GLU A 107 -9.56 8.83 5.51
CA GLU A 107 -9.84 8.81 6.94
C GLU A 107 -10.55 7.54 7.42
N ARG A 108 -11.08 6.74 6.48
CA ARG A 108 -11.67 5.42 6.70
C ARG A 108 -10.91 4.32 5.97
N ASN A 109 -9.66 4.57 5.56
CA ASN A 109 -8.86 3.64 4.75
C ASN A 109 -9.56 3.18 3.44
N VAL A 110 -10.46 4.00 2.87
CA VAL A 110 -11.17 3.70 1.62
C VAL A 110 -10.47 4.39 0.46
N VAL A 111 -9.86 3.60 -0.42
CA VAL A 111 -9.18 4.09 -1.62
C VAL A 111 -10.16 4.56 -2.70
N CYS A 112 -11.32 3.91 -2.81
CA CYS A 112 -12.33 4.14 -3.84
C CYS A 112 -13.65 3.44 -3.45
N GLU A 113 -14.77 4.03 -3.86
CA GLU A 113 -16.09 3.36 -3.84
C GLU A 113 -16.71 3.47 -5.24
N THR A 114 -17.04 2.32 -5.82
CA THR A 114 -17.71 2.23 -7.13
C THR A 114 -19.07 1.57 -6.97
N ARG A 115 -20.09 2.18 -7.58
CA ARG A 115 -21.43 1.61 -7.69
C ARG A 115 -21.74 1.30 -9.15
N HIS A 116 -22.05 0.05 -9.45
CA HIS A 116 -22.45 -0.40 -10.78
C HIS A 116 -23.83 -1.04 -10.72
N GLU A 117 -24.75 -0.55 -11.54
CA GLU A 117 -26.10 -1.09 -11.68
C GLU A 117 -26.40 -1.26 -13.17
N GLU A 118 -27.03 -2.40 -13.52
CA GLU A 118 -27.46 -2.67 -14.88
C GLU A 118 -28.93 -3.08 -14.89
N GLY A 119 -29.76 -2.34 -15.63
CA GLY A 119 -31.21 -2.57 -15.69
C GLY A 119 -31.96 -2.06 -14.46
N ASN A 120 -33.07 -2.71 -14.11
CA ASN A 120 -33.87 -2.39 -12.92
C ASN A 120 -33.75 -3.54 -11.91
N VAL A 121 -32.80 -3.40 -10.98
CA VAL A 121 -32.47 -4.42 -9.97
C VAL A 121 -33.66 -4.69 -9.05
N GLU A 122 -34.32 -3.64 -8.54
CA GLU A 122 -35.48 -3.75 -7.64
C GLU A 122 -36.60 -4.61 -8.24
N ARG A 123 -37.00 -4.32 -9.50
CA ARG A 123 -38.00 -5.10 -10.22
C ARG A 123 -37.54 -6.56 -10.43
N GLY A 124 -36.25 -6.77 -10.64
CA GLY A 124 -35.67 -8.11 -10.76
C GLY A 124 -35.88 -8.93 -9.49
N PHE A 125 -35.59 -8.35 -8.33
CA PHE A 125 -35.83 -8.98 -7.03
C PHE A 125 -37.32 -9.21 -6.75
N GLU A 126 -38.19 -8.24 -7.05
CA GLU A 126 -39.64 -8.39 -6.83
C GLU A 126 -40.28 -9.49 -7.68
N ALA A 127 -39.75 -9.73 -8.88
CA ALA A 127 -40.28 -10.71 -9.82
C ALA A 127 -39.68 -12.12 -9.68
N ALA A 128 -38.69 -12.30 -8.80
CA ALA A 128 -38.01 -13.57 -8.62
C ALA A 128 -38.89 -14.58 -7.86
N ASP A 129 -38.93 -15.83 -8.34
CA ASP A 129 -39.60 -16.92 -7.62
C ASP A 129 -38.79 -17.34 -6.38
N GLU A 130 -37.46 -17.24 -6.45
CA GLU A 130 -36.52 -17.56 -5.37
C GLU A 130 -35.33 -16.60 -5.41
N VAL A 131 -34.81 -16.21 -4.24
CA VAL A 131 -33.63 -15.35 -4.09
C VAL A 131 -32.57 -16.12 -3.30
N VAL A 132 -31.35 -16.18 -3.83
CA VAL A 132 -30.21 -16.82 -3.17
C VAL A 132 -29.13 -15.78 -2.93
N GLU A 133 -28.74 -15.63 -1.67
CA GLU A 133 -27.69 -14.72 -1.23
C GLU A 133 -26.54 -15.51 -0.63
N GLY A 134 -25.32 -15.03 -0.82
CA GLY A 134 -24.12 -15.64 -0.25
C GLY A 134 -22.96 -14.66 -0.26
N GLU A 135 -22.10 -14.81 0.73
CA GLU A 135 -20.83 -14.10 0.83
C GLU A 135 -19.71 -15.04 0.36
N TYR A 136 -18.86 -14.55 -0.53
CA TYR A 136 -17.82 -15.34 -1.16
C TYR A 136 -16.51 -14.55 -1.11
N GLU A 137 -15.45 -15.20 -0.63
CA GLU A 137 -14.11 -14.62 -0.56
C GLU A 137 -13.16 -15.45 -1.42
N THR A 138 -12.23 -14.78 -2.10
CA THR A 138 -11.14 -15.42 -2.83
C THR A 138 -9.82 -15.12 -2.15
N GLN A 139 -8.93 -16.11 -2.05
CA GLN A 139 -7.63 -15.90 -1.45
C GLN A 139 -6.76 -14.89 -2.22
N ALA A 140 -5.90 -14.17 -1.51
CA ALA A 140 -4.80 -13.43 -2.11
C ALA A 140 -3.84 -14.40 -2.84
N VAL A 141 -3.47 -14.07 -4.08
CA VAL A 141 -2.61 -14.89 -4.93
C VAL A 141 -1.47 -14.06 -5.52
N HIS A 142 -0.30 -14.69 -5.68
CA HIS A 142 0.86 -14.10 -6.36
C HIS A 142 1.16 -14.87 -7.66
N HIS A 143 1.74 -14.19 -8.65
CA HIS A 143 1.90 -14.69 -10.03
C HIS A 143 2.88 -15.87 -10.20
N LEU A 144 3.71 -16.18 -9.18
CA LEU A 144 4.91 -17.05 -9.14
C LEU A 144 6.23 -16.32 -9.41
#